data_AF-A0A7R9T2Q8-F1
#
_entry.id   AF-A0A7R9T2Q8-F1
#
_cell.length_a   1.000
_cell.length_b   1.000
_cell.length_c   1.000
_cell.angle_alpha   90.00
_cell.angle_beta   90.00
_cell.angle_gamma   90.00
#
_symmetry.space_group_name_H-M   'P 1'
#
loop_
_entity.id
_entity.type
_entity.pdbx_description
1 polymer ?
#
loop_
_entity_poly.entity_id
_entity_poly.type
_entity_poly.pdbx_seq_one_letter_code
_entity_poly.pdbx_strand_id
1 'polypeptide(L)'
;RPDDGDASATSATRAHDASFEPSATDRRPRDSPKTARRDAFVKRIARHRSCARARRAMMTTATRRPATTARWTATRDLVKKNSLRRTRGRAYAARVRASAPEPPTDRASPFGFEREMDAVEKQIAALPTAARLGAYGALVALGAGLGNAVGSAMPANVRGGAKAALTAVVGGGAAYGVSVADKKRFTAAPKSLWNSLQGRDPLSVTAEEVNAMGAKFGIANMGQSCATAMTELYDVYLMSLVPQGLDPVQGWEAAALAQFRQTLGIDDASAAQAHLEAGRRLFRKRIELGSTDKETDLESRKEFQKLVFISTQTFGEEQARFLLPWKRVFRVSDAQVDLANRDNASQLLRTSLSKSNAIANVDAAAIASAADYKASLNLDDDAAGEIAQDLATAHVAGIVNGTITLNKERGSARDVGTICKNVEQVLAYNVKLEGAQGSFPGVGPVTLFGGEFDSKMTELKDVFRTYLEEGIKGYSFSAALNDNLGKLRLVFGMGNKEADDIILASTTASYRLALRDAVKSGSLDNAESPAKGLQGLCEG
;
A
#
# COMPACT_ATOMS: atom_id res chain seq x y z
N ARG A 1 -68.74 43.19 7.87
CA ARG A 1 -68.17 42.27 6.86
C ARG A 1 -67.58 43.11 5.74
N PRO A 2 -66.33 42.90 5.31
CA PRO A 2 -65.26 42.05 5.86
C PRO A 2 -64.23 42.92 6.65
N ASP A 3 -63.63 42.47 7.75
CA ASP A 3 -62.57 41.44 7.93
C ASP A 3 -61.21 41.85 7.33
N ASP A 4 -60.30 42.24 8.22
CA ASP A 4 -58.87 41.88 8.22
C ASP A 4 -58.16 42.46 9.48
N GLY A 5 -57.20 41.71 10.01
CA GLY A 5 -56.02 42.31 10.66
C GLY A 5 -55.83 42.10 12.16
N ASP A 6 -55.01 41.10 12.47
CA ASP A 6 -53.91 41.11 13.46
C ASP A 6 -54.14 41.63 14.90
N ALA A 7 -53.85 40.74 15.85
CA ALA A 7 -53.35 41.15 17.16
C ALA A 7 -52.37 40.12 17.74
N SER A 8 -51.09 40.47 17.63
CA SER A 8 -50.03 40.08 18.57
C SER A 8 -50.18 40.90 19.86
N ALA A 9 -50.18 40.27 21.05
CA ALA A 9 -49.79 40.93 22.31
C ALA A 9 -49.65 39.95 23.50
N THR A 10 -48.39 39.71 23.87
CA THR A 10 -47.83 39.86 25.22
C THR A 10 -48.58 39.34 26.46
N SER A 11 -48.04 38.24 26.99
CA SER A 11 -47.47 38.06 28.33
C SER A 11 -48.27 38.30 29.62
N ALA A 12 -48.17 37.27 30.47
CA ALA A 12 -47.94 37.26 31.93
C ALA A 12 -49.14 36.96 32.85
N THR A 13 -49.06 35.83 33.56
CA THR A 13 -49.13 35.65 35.03
C THR A 13 -49.23 34.14 35.32
N ARG A 14 -48.26 33.54 36.00
CA ARG A 14 -48.05 33.43 37.46
C ARG A 14 -48.74 32.18 38.04
N ALA A 15 -47.87 31.21 38.36
CA ALA A 15 -47.90 30.22 39.45
C ALA A 15 -49.24 29.59 39.89
N HIS A 16 -49.30 28.25 39.89
CA HIS A 16 -49.71 27.50 41.08
C HIS A 16 -49.15 26.08 41.10
N ASP A 17 -48.52 25.81 42.23
CA ASP A 17 -48.28 24.59 43.01
C ASP A 17 -48.80 23.21 42.59
N ALA A 18 -48.00 22.25 43.06
CA ALA A 18 -48.34 20.98 43.70
C ALA A 18 -48.45 19.70 42.85
N SER A 19 -47.38 18.91 42.97
CA SER A 19 -47.42 17.54 43.53
C SER A 19 -48.20 16.46 42.77
N PHE A 20 -47.49 15.66 41.98
CA PHE A 20 -47.79 14.23 41.85
C PHE A 20 -46.58 13.46 41.25
N GLU A 21 -45.87 12.70 42.09
CA GLU A 21 -45.19 11.47 41.65
C GLU A 21 -46.14 10.30 41.96
N PRO A 22 -46.26 9.28 41.08
CA PRO A 22 -45.41 8.11 41.31
C PRO A 22 -44.97 7.31 40.06
N SER A 23 -43.81 6.67 40.22
CA SER A 23 -43.41 5.34 39.72
C SER A 23 -42.92 5.16 38.26
N ALA A 24 -41.63 4.83 38.19
CA ALA A 24 -41.00 3.75 37.44
C ALA A 24 -41.67 3.26 36.13
N THR A 25 -41.06 3.62 34.99
CA THR A 25 -40.97 2.69 33.85
C THR A 25 -39.59 2.75 33.19
N ASP A 26 -38.96 1.58 33.23
CA ASP A 26 -37.81 1.07 32.49
C ASP A 26 -37.71 1.63 31.05
N ARG A 27 -36.65 2.39 30.75
CA ARG A 27 -36.27 2.75 29.37
C ARG A 27 -34.94 2.10 29.02
N ARG A 28 -35.01 0.88 28.48
CA ARG A 28 -33.92 0.25 27.73
C ARG A 28 -33.67 1.02 26.41
N PRO A 29 -32.41 1.21 25.98
CA PRO A 29 -32.12 1.75 24.66
C PRO A 29 -32.46 0.72 23.57
N ARG A 30 -33.18 1.17 22.54
CA ARG A 30 -33.52 0.41 21.34
C ARG A 30 -32.26 0.21 20.51
N ASP A 31 -31.55 -0.90 20.73
CA ASP A 31 -30.50 -1.35 19.81
C ASP A 31 -31.12 -1.84 18.50
N SER A 32 -30.76 -1.16 17.41
CA SER A 32 -31.18 -1.56 16.06
C SER A 32 -30.50 -2.89 15.66
N PRO A 33 -31.20 -3.84 15.01
CA PRO A 33 -30.65 -5.15 14.66
C PRO A 33 -29.47 -5.12 13.67
N LYS A 34 -29.17 -3.97 13.06
CA LYS A 34 -28.02 -3.79 12.15
C LYS A 34 -26.71 -3.48 12.89
N THR A 35 -26.75 -2.81 14.05
CA THR A 35 -25.55 -2.53 14.87
C THR A 35 -25.07 -3.79 15.60
N ALA A 36 -26.01 -4.60 16.12
CA ALA A 36 -25.69 -5.88 16.76
C ALA A 36 -25.02 -6.89 15.79
N ARG A 37 -25.40 -6.91 14.51
CA ARG A 37 -24.77 -7.78 13.49
C ARG A 37 -23.35 -7.33 13.12
N ARG A 38 -23.07 -6.02 13.05
CA ARG A 38 -21.71 -5.50 12.79
C ARG A 38 -20.80 -5.71 13.99
N ASP A 39 -21.29 -5.50 15.21
CA ASP A 39 -20.50 -5.76 16.42
C ASP A 39 -20.23 -7.25 16.64
N ALA A 40 -21.18 -8.12 16.27
CA ALA A 40 -20.95 -9.56 16.25
C ALA A 40 -19.89 -9.96 15.21
N PHE A 41 -19.87 -9.32 14.04
CA PHE A 41 -18.88 -9.57 12.98
C PHE A 41 -17.47 -9.08 13.38
N VAL A 42 -17.35 -7.88 13.94
CA VAL A 42 -16.07 -7.33 14.43
C VAL A 42 -15.55 -8.14 15.63
N LYS A 43 -16.41 -8.54 16.57
CA LYS A 43 -16.04 -9.44 17.67
C LYS A 43 -15.70 -10.85 17.19
N ARG A 44 -16.18 -11.29 16.02
CA ARG A 44 -15.82 -12.58 15.40
C ARG A 44 -14.46 -12.52 14.72
N ILE A 45 -14.15 -11.42 14.01
CA ILE A 45 -12.81 -11.18 13.42
C ILE A 45 -11.74 -11.05 14.52
N ALA A 46 -12.03 -10.31 15.60
CA ALA A 46 -11.11 -10.18 16.72
C ALA A 46 -10.85 -11.53 17.43
N ARG A 47 -11.87 -12.37 17.58
CA ARG A 47 -11.72 -13.74 18.12
C ARG A 47 -10.94 -14.66 17.18
N HIS A 48 -11.11 -14.54 15.87
CA HIS A 48 -10.32 -15.28 14.88
C HIS A 48 -8.83 -14.90 14.95
N ARG A 49 -8.51 -13.60 15.03
CA ARG A 49 -7.13 -13.10 15.14
C ARG A 49 -6.45 -13.53 16.45
N SER A 50 -7.21 -13.57 17.55
CA SER A 50 -6.70 -14.03 18.84
C SER A 50 -6.47 -15.56 18.89
N CYS A 51 -7.39 -16.35 18.30
CA CYS A 51 -7.21 -17.81 18.17
C CYS A 51 -6.07 -18.20 17.24
N ALA A 52 -5.84 -17.43 16.16
CA ALA A 52 -4.71 -17.65 15.25
C ALA A 52 -3.36 -17.41 15.93
N ARG A 53 -3.24 -16.35 16.76
CA ARG A 53 -2.02 -16.12 17.57
C ARG A 53 -1.81 -17.20 18.64
N ALA A 54 -2.87 -17.62 19.32
CA ALA A 54 -2.78 -18.69 20.33
C ALA A 54 -2.37 -20.04 19.72
N ARG A 55 -2.83 -20.36 18.50
CA ARG A 55 -2.45 -21.58 17.78
C ARG A 55 -1.02 -21.54 17.24
N ARG A 56 -0.51 -20.38 16.80
CA ARG A 56 0.90 -20.22 16.41
C ARG A 56 1.85 -20.48 17.58
N ALA A 57 1.49 -20.07 18.80
CA ALA A 57 2.27 -20.31 20.02
C ALA A 57 2.27 -21.78 20.47
N MET A 58 1.20 -22.54 20.20
CA MET A 58 1.10 -23.98 20.53
C MET A 58 1.83 -24.89 19.52
N MET A 59 2.05 -24.48 18.28
CA MET A 59 2.79 -25.28 17.29
C MET A 59 4.32 -25.15 17.42
N THR A 60 4.83 -24.06 18.02
CA THR A 60 6.28 -23.86 18.25
C THR A 60 6.85 -24.61 19.46
N THR A 61 6.03 -25.26 20.29
CA THR A 61 6.47 -25.95 21.51
C THR A 61 6.59 -27.47 21.40
N ALA A 62 6.34 -28.07 20.23
CA ALA A 62 6.24 -29.53 20.07
C ALA A 62 7.50 -30.23 19.51
N THR A 63 8.68 -29.61 19.54
CA THR A 63 9.96 -30.28 19.21
C THR A 63 11.08 -29.95 20.20
N ARG A 64 10.95 -30.42 21.44
CA ARG A 64 12.11 -30.64 22.33
C ARG A 64 12.01 -32.02 22.96
N ARG A 65 12.77 -32.98 22.41
CA ARG A 65 13.13 -34.22 23.11
C ARG A 65 14.26 -33.93 24.10
N PRO A 66 14.33 -34.64 25.25
CA PRO A 66 15.24 -34.32 26.34
C PRO A 66 16.62 -34.91 26.07
N ALA A 67 17.67 -34.11 26.21
CA ALA A 67 19.04 -34.61 26.27
C ALA A 67 19.38 -34.90 27.73
N THR A 68 19.65 -36.18 27.98
CA THR A 68 20.11 -36.76 29.23
C THR A 68 21.48 -36.20 29.63
N THR A 69 21.61 -35.96 30.94
CA THR A 69 22.83 -35.59 31.65
C THR A 69 23.91 -36.66 31.54
N ALA A 70 25.10 -36.30 31.04
CA ALA A 70 26.33 -37.02 31.32
C ALA A 70 27.49 -36.03 31.52
N ARG A 71 28.00 -36.05 32.74
CA ARG A 71 29.13 -35.28 33.27
C ARG A 71 30.40 -36.09 33.04
N TRP A 72 31.37 -35.60 32.27
CA TRP A 72 32.77 -36.01 32.43
C TRP A 72 33.74 -34.86 32.18
N THR A 73 34.80 -34.96 32.96
CA THR A 73 35.92 -34.10 33.33
C THR A 73 36.77 -33.51 32.20
N ALA A 74 37.41 -32.40 32.56
CA ALA A 74 38.46 -31.68 31.84
C ALA A 74 39.61 -32.55 31.34
N THR A 75 40.21 -32.13 30.22
CA THR A 75 41.66 -32.08 30.03
C THR A 75 42.02 -30.93 29.09
N ARG A 76 42.94 -30.08 29.56
CA ARG A 76 43.75 -29.15 28.76
C ARG A 76 44.72 -29.97 27.93
N ASP A 77 44.95 -29.60 26.67
CA ASP A 77 46.28 -29.30 26.13
C ASP A 77 46.27 -28.84 24.66
N LEU A 78 46.62 -27.55 24.49
CA LEU A 78 47.72 -26.99 23.68
C LEU A 78 48.04 -27.49 22.24
N VAL A 79 48.16 -26.48 21.35
CA VAL A 79 49.10 -26.33 20.20
C VAL A 79 48.60 -26.94 18.88
N LYS A 80 48.54 -26.26 17.70
CA LYS A 80 49.41 -25.26 17.08
C LYS A 80 48.64 -24.47 16.00
N LYS A 81 48.98 -23.19 15.87
CA LYS A 81 48.55 -22.26 14.82
C LYS A 81 48.96 -22.74 13.42
N ASN A 82 48.06 -22.62 12.44
CA ASN A 82 48.44 -22.42 11.04
C ASN A 82 47.54 -21.35 10.42
N SER A 83 48.08 -20.13 10.35
CA SER A 83 47.47 -18.97 9.72
C SER A 83 47.76 -18.99 8.22
N LEU A 84 46.79 -19.42 7.42
CA LEU A 84 46.77 -19.10 5.99
C LEU A 84 45.80 -17.95 5.77
N ARG A 85 46.39 -16.78 5.54
CA ARG A 85 45.73 -15.57 5.04
C ARG A 85 45.01 -15.91 3.72
N ARG A 86 43.69 -15.98 3.75
CA ARG A 86 42.84 -15.83 2.56
C ARG A 86 42.33 -14.38 2.52
N THR A 87 42.97 -13.62 1.66
CA THR A 87 42.53 -12.32 1.14
C THR A 87 41.06 -12.42 0.68
N ARG A 88 40.17 -11.74 1.41
CA ARG A 88 38.79 -11.51 0.98
C ARG A 88 38.82 -10.44 -0.12
N GLY A 89 38.79 -10.88 -1.38
CA GLY A 89 38.40 -10.04 -2.50
C GLY A 89 36.93 -9.62 -2.33
N ARG A 90 36.70 -8.33 -2.16
CA ARG A 90 35.39 -7.69 -2.20
C ARG A 90 34.88 -7.74 -3.64
N ALA A 91 34.12 -8.78 -3.99
CA ALA A 91 33.29 -8.73 -5.19
C ALA A 91 32.07 -7.86 -4.88
N TYR A 92 32.03 -6.66 -5.46
CA TYR A 92 30.80 -5.88 -5.56
C TYR A 92 29.86 -6.63 -6.52
N ALA A 93 29.02 -7.52 -5.97
CA ALA A 93 27.84 -7.94 -6.69
C ALA A 93 26.93 -6.71 -6.78
N ALA A 94 26.82 -6.13 -7.98
CA ALA A 94 25.77 -5.18 -8.29
C ALA A 94 24.43 -5.91 -8.10
N ARG A 95 23.85 -5.79 -6.90
CA ARG A 95 22.46 -6.15 -6.68
C ARG A 95 21.64 -5.22 -7.54
N VAL A 96 20.99 -5.77 -8.56
CA VAL A 96 19.88 -5.11 -9.24
C VAL A 96 18.85 -4.85 -8.14
N ARG A 97 18.81 -3.61 -7.65
CA ARG A 97 17.75 -3.14 -6.77
C ARG A 97 16.46 -3.40 -7.56
N ALA A 98 15.50 -4.13 -7.00
CA ALA A 98 14.18 -4.23 -7.60
C ALA A 98 13.74 -2.81 -7.97
N SER A 99 13.63 -2.54 -9.27
CA SER A 99 13.35 -1.20 -9.77
C SER A 99 12.05 -0.75 -9.13
N ALA A 100 12.06 0.40 -8.45
CA ALA A 100 10.81 1.01 -8.02
C ALA A 100 9.89 1.13 -9.25
N PRO A 101 8.56 0.98 -9.08
CA PRO A 101 7.64 1.16 -10.19
C PRO A 101 7.97 2.47 -10.93
N GLU A 102 7.96 2.45 -12.26
CA GLU A 102 8.25 3.67 -13.02
C GLU A 102 7.02 4.59 -13.02
N PRO A 103 7.23 5.92 -13.01
CA PRO A 103 6.13 6.86 -13.14
C PRO A 103 5.45 6.71 -14.53
N PRO A 104 4.14 6.98 -14.63
CA PRO A 104 3.44 6.95 -15.90
C PRO A 104 3.95 8.06 -16.85
N THR A 105 3.97 7.77 -18.15
CA THR A 105 4.53 8.66 -19.19
C THR A 105 3.63 9.86 -19.56
N ASP A 106 2.30 9.73 -19.39
CA ASP A 106 1.32 10.77 -19.70
C ASP A 106 0.76 11.40 -18.43
N ARG A 107 1.53 12.30 -17.81
CA ARG A 107 1.13 13.02 -16.60
C ARG A 107 0.67 14.44 -16.93
N ALA A 108 -0.55 14.77 -16.50
CA ALA A 108 -1.00 16.15 -16.54
C ALA A 108 -0.12 17.02 -15.63
N SER A 109 0.31 18.18 -16.13
CA SER A 109 1.08 19.12 -15.33
C SER A 109 0.22 19.65 -14.17
N PRO A 110 0.72 19.63 -12.92
CA PRO A 110 0.01 20.22 -11.79
C PRO A 110 0.02 21.77 -11.83
N PHE A 111 0.83 22.35 -12.71
CA PHE A 111 0.97 23.79 -12.89
C PHE A 111 0.00 24.28 -13.98
N GLY A 112 -1.30 24.21 -13.69
CA GLY A 112 -2.36 24.50 -14.66
C GLY A 112 -2.58 25.98 -15.00
N PHE A 113 -1.99 26.91 -14.22
CA PHE A 113 -2.16 28.35 -14.38
C PHE A 113 -0.82 29.07 -14.35
N GLU A 114 -0.71 30.17 -15.10
CA GLU A 114 0.42 31.07 -15.01
C GLU A 114 0.35 31.88 -13.71
N ARG A 115 1.49 32.07 -13.06
CA ARG A 115 1.64 33.05 -11.99
C ARG A 115 1.87 34.42 -12.62
N GLU A 116 0.96 35.35 -12.31
CA GLU A 116 1.06 36.72 -12.76
C GLU A 116 2.36 37.37 -12.24
N MET A 117 3.15 37.87 -13.19
CA MET A 117 4.29 38.74 -12.93
C MET A 117 3.81 40.20 -12.95
N ASP A 118 4.24 40.97 -11.94
CA ASP A 118 3.98 42.40 -11.93
C ASP A 118 4.78 43.12 -13.06
N ALA A 119 4.48 44.39 -13.31
CA ALA A 119 5.11 45.14 -14.39
C ALA A 119 6.65 45.20 -14.27
N VAL A 120 7.19 45.23 -13.05
CA VAL A 120 8.63 45.25 -12.77
C VAL A 120 9.23 43.86 -12.99
N GLU A 121 8.57 42.80 -12.51
CA GLU A 121 8.97 41.41 -12.71
C GLU A 121 8.99 41.03 -14.21
N LYS A 122 7.99 41.48 -15.00
CA LYS A 122 7.96 41.30 -16.46
C LYS A 122 9.14 41.99 -17.15
N GLN A 123 9.47 43.21 -16.75
CA GLN A 123 10.62 43.95 -17.29
C GLN A 123 11.94 43.29 -16.89
N ILE A 124 12.06 42.79 -15.66
CA ILE A 124 13.24 42.05 -15.18
C ILE A 124 13.41 40.74 -15.97
N ALA A 125 12.33 40.01 -16.23
CA ALA A 125 12.33 38.75 -16.97
C ALA A 125 12.67 38.92 -18.47
N ALA A 126 12.38 40.09 -19.06
CA ALA A 126 12.65 40.39 -20.47
C ALA A 126 14.11 40.83 -20.75
N LEU A 127 14.91 41.10 -19.72
CA LEU A 127 16.27 41.63 -19.88
C LEU A 127 17.32 40.53 -20.14
N PRO A 128 18.26 40.73 -21.07
CA PRO A 128 19.37 39.82 -21.30
C PRO A 128 20.32 39.75 -20.08
N THR A 129 20.83 38.54 -19.83
CA THR A 129 21.62 38.17 -18.64
C THR A 129 22.90 39.00 -18.43
N ALA A 130 23.40 39.67 -19.48
CA ALA A 130 24.67 40.41 -19.47
C ALA A 130 24.58 41.83 -18.84
N ALA A 131 23.40 42.38 -18.60
CA ALA A 131 23.23 43.78 -18.17
C ALA A 131 22.85 43.93 -16.68
N ARG A 132 23.55 43.25 -15.76
CA ARG A 132 23.04 43.09 -14.37
C ARG A 132 23.20 44.31 -13.45
N LEU A 133 22.22 44.38 -12.53
CA LEU A 133 21.96 45.32 -11.43
C LEU A 133 21.85 46.79 -11.79
N GLY A 134 22.82 47.37 -12.49
CA GLY A 134 22.78 48.76 -12.94
C GLY A 134 21.60 49.05 -13.88
N ALA A 135 21.36 48.17 -14.86
CA ALA A 135 20.23 48.31 -15.79
C ALA A 135 18.89 48.01 -15.12
N TYR A 136 18.83 47.03 -14.19
CA TYR A 136 17.61 46.76 -13.44
C TYR A 136 17.21 47.93 -12.54
N GLY A 137 18.20 48.52 -11.85
CA GLY A 137 17.95 49.69 -11.02
C GLY A 137 17.56 50.92 -11.81
N ALA A 138 18.19 51.15 -12.98
CA ALA A 138 17.82 52.22 -13.89
C ALA A 138 16.39 52.05 -14.44
N LEU A 139 15.99 50.83 -14.84
CA LEU A 139 14.63 50.56 -15.34
C LEU A 139 13.56 50.71 -14.27
N VAL A 140 13.80 50.21 -13.05
CA VAL A 140 12.86 50.38 -11.93
C VAL A 140 12.79 51.85 -11.51
N ALA A 141 13.91 52.59 -11.53
CA ALA A 141 13.92 54.03 -11.28
C ALA A 141 13.20 54.82 -12.37
N LEU A 142 13.32 54.42 -13.65
CA LEU A 142 12.57 55.01 -14.77
C LEU A 142 11.07 54.70 -14.68
N GLY A 143 10.69 53.48 -14.32
CA GLY A 143 9.30 53.08 -14.10
C GLY A 143 8.66 53.79 -12.89
N ALA A 144 9.38 53.93 -11.79
CA ALA A 144 8.95 54.71 -10.63
C ALA A 144 8.89 56.22 -10.92
N GLY A 145 9.82 56.72 -11.75
CA GLY A 145 9.80 58.10 -12.27
C GLY A 145 8.59 58.37 -13.18
N LEU A 146 8.16 57.38 -13.96
CA LEU A 146 6.93 57.45 -14.76
C LEU A 146 5.65 57.37 -13.92
N GLY A 147 5.68 56.76 -12.72
CA GLY A 147 4.60 56.85 -11.74
C GLY A 147 4.32 58.29 -11.28
N ASN A 148 5.36 59.14 -11.21
CA ASN A 148 5.23 60.59 -11.02
C ASN A 148 4.95 61.36 -12.33
N ALA A 149 5.16 60.75 -13.49
CA ALA A 149 4.80 61.34 -14.79
C ALA A 149 3.30 61.23 -15.12
N VAL A 150 2.49 60.55 -14.28
CA VAL A 150 1.03 60.75 -14.24
C VAL A 150 0.64 62.14 -13.69
N GLY A 151 1.61 62.90 -13.15
CA GLY A 151 1.49 64.34 -12.93
C GLY A 151 1.62 65.21 -14.20
N SER A 152 1.74 64.61 -15.40
CA SER A 152 1.81 65.34 -16.68
C SER A 152 0.51 66.06 -17.09
N ALA A 153 -0.55 65.93 -16.29
CA ALA A 153 -1.74 66.77 -16.34
C ALA A 153 -1.58 68.12 -15.58
N MET A 154 -0.38 68.48 -15.11
CA MET A 154 -0.15 69.78 -14.46
C MET A 154 0.33 70.88 -15.43
N PRO A 155 -0.16 72.12 -15.24
CA PRO A 155 0.11 73.25 -16.12
C PRO A 155 1.58 73.68 -16.16
N ALA A 156 1.94 74.37 -17.25
CA ALA A 156 3.32 74.67 -17.68
C ALA A 156 4.17 75.46 -16.65
N ASN A 157 3.56 76.04 -15.62
CA ASN A 157 4.21 76.83 -14.57
C ASN A 157 4.91 75.99 -13.48
N VAL A 158 4.69 74.68 -13.41
CA VAL A 158 5.39 73.77 -12.45
C VAL A 158 6.62 73.08 -13.09
N ARG A 159 6.78 73.21 -14.42
CA ARG A 159 7.79 72.49 -15.21
C ARG A 159 9.23 73.00 -14.99
N GLY A 160 9.40 74.21 -14.46
CA GLY A 160 10.71 74.81 -14.15
C GLY A 160 11.43 74.21 -12.94
N GLY A 161 10.67 73.73 -11.93
CA GLY A 161 11.23 73.13 -10.71
C GLY A 161 11.48 71.61 -10.81
N ALA A 162 10.78 70.92 -11.69
CA ALA A 162 10.85 69.46 -11.83
C ALA A 162 12.16 68.97 -12.50
N LYS A 163 12.85 69.82 -13.27
CA LYS A 163 14.16 69.45 -13.86
C LYS A 163 15.28 69.32 -12.82
N ALA A 164 15.23 70.07 -11.72
CA ALA A 164 16.22 69.99 -10.65
C ALA A 164 16.04 68.75 -9.75
N ALA A 165 14.78 68.30 -9.57
CA ALA A 165 14.49 67.05 -8.87
C ALA A 165 14.91 65.81 -9.68
N LEU A 166 14.95 65.90 -11.02
CA LEU A 166 15.44 64.83 -11.90
C LEU A 166 16.96 64.60 -11.78
N THR A 167 17.74 65.64 -11.46
CA THR A 167 19.20 65.53 -11.32
C THR A 167 19.67 65.17 -9.91
N ALA A 168 18.87 65.42 -8.87
CA ALA A 168 19.18 64.98 -7.49
C ALA A 168 18.94 63.47 -7.27
N VAL A 169 18.19 62.82 -8.16
CA VAL A 169 17.79 61.40 -8.08
C VAL A 169 18.82 60.45 -8.73
N VAL A 170 19.87 60.98 -9.37
CA VAL A 170 20.87 60.16 -10.08
C VAL A 170 21.73 59.30 -9.13
N GLY A 171 21.90 59.72 -7.86
CA GLY A 171 22.56 58.91 -6.82
C GLY A 171 21.59 58.05 -5.99
N GLY A 172 20.51 58.66 -5.46
CA GLY A 172 19.59 58.00 -4.52
C GLY A 172 18.48 57.16 -5.17
N GLY A 173 17.97 57.58 -6.34
CA GLY A 173 16.90 56.86 -7.06
C GLY A 173 17.41 55.64 -7.81
N ALA A 174 18.64 55.70 -8.33
CA ALA A 174 19.31 54.53 -8.89
C ALA A 174 19.55 53.48 -7.78
N ALA A 175 20.05 53.87 -6.61
CA ALA A 175 20.24 52.95 -5.48
C ALA A 175 18.91 52.36 -4.97
N TYR A 176 17.85 53.18 -4.87
CA TYR A 176 16.50 52.70 -4.53
C TYR A 176 15.96 51.73 -5.58
N GLY A 177 16.05 52.07 -6.86
CA GLY A 177 15.66 51.20 -7.98
C GLY A 177 16.43 49.88 -8.00
N VAL A 178 17.74 49.92 -7.75
CA VAL A 178 18.58 48.71 -7.60
C VAL A 178 18.06 47.87 -6.43
N SER A 179 17.78 48.48 -5.27
CA SER A 179 17.30 47.74 -4.09
C SER A 179 15.91 47.09 -4.30
N VAL A 180 15.03 47.74 -5.06
CA VAL A 180 13.70 47.21 -5.38
C VAL A 180 13.81 46.10 -6.43
N ALA A 181 14.61 46.31 -7.47
CA ALA A 181 14.88 45.29 -8.47
C ALA A 181 15.56 44.05 -7.86
N ASP A 182 16.50 44.28 -6.93
CA ASP A 182 17.20 43.23 -6.20
C ASP A 182 16.22 42.37 -5.40
N LYS A 183 15.22 42.97 -4.75
CA LYS A 183 14.15 42.21 -4.08
C LYS A 183 13.22 41.49 -5.06
N LYS A 184 12.85 42.15 -6.17
CA LYS A 184 11.89 41.62 -7.16
C LYS A 184 12.45 40.49 -8.00
N ARG A 185 13.77 40.37 -8.17
CA ARG A 185 14.35 39.22 -8.88
C ARG A 185 14.13 37.89 -8.13
N PHE A 186 14.09 37.92 -6.80
CA PHE A 186 13.82 36.73 -5.98
C PHE A 186 12.35 36.29 -6.00
N THR A 187 11.43 37.14 -6.45
CA THR A 187 10.03 36.78 -6.70
C THR A 187 9.76 36.46 -8.17
N ALA A 188 10.44 37.14 -9.10
CA ALA A 188 10.33 36.91 -10.53
C ALA A 188 10.90 35.55 -10.96
N ALA A 189 12.05 35.14 -10.43
CA ALA A 189 12.72 33.90 -10.87
C ALA A 189 11.88 32.64 -10.61
N PRO A 190 11.31 32.43 -9.39
CA PRO A 190 10.44 31.29 -9.13
C PRO A 190 9.12 31.33 -9.92
N LYS A 191 8.55 32.51 -10.17
CA LYS A 191 7.37 32.66 -11.04
C LYS A 191 7.68 32.31 -12.50
N SER A 192 8.85 32.72 -12.99
CA SER A 192 9.30 32.38 -14.33
C SER A 192 9.55 30.87 -14.48
N LEU A 193 10.13 30.23 -13.45
CA LEU A 193 10.22 28.77 -13.38
C LEU A 193 8.83 28.13 -13.38
N TRP A 194 7.92 28.57 -12.51
CA TRP A 194 6.53 28.08 -12.47
C TRP A 194 5.87 28.12 -13.85
N ASN A 195 5.91 29.27 -14.52
CA ASN A 195 5.28 29.43 -15.83
C ASN A 195 5.94 28.53 -16.89
N SER A 196 7.24 28.25 -16.77
CA SER A 196 7.92 27.29 -17.66
C SER A 196 7.51 25.84 -17.43
N LEU A 197 6.89 25.51 -16.29
CA LEU A 197 6.38 24.16 -15.98
C LEU A 197 4.94 23.94 -16.43
N GLN A 198 4.28 25.00 -16.91
CA GLN A 198 2.91 24.89 -17.41
C GLN A 198 2.85 23.90 -18.58
N GLY A 199 1.99 22.89 -18.45
CA GLY A 199 1.83 21.84 -19.46
C GLY A 199 3.01 20.87 -19.61
N ARG A 200 4.07 21.00 -18.78
CA ARG A 200 5.21 20.06 -18.74
C ARG A 200 5.14 19.16 -17.51
N ASP A 201 5.68 17.96 -17.67
CA ASP A 201 5.86 17.04 -16.55
C ASP A 201 6.97 17.56 -15.60
N PRO A 202 6.72 17.70 -14.28
CA PRO A 202 7.73 18.19 -13.34
C PRO A 202 9.03 17.37 -13.29
N LEU A 203 8.98 16.08 -13.66
CA LEU A 203 10.18 15.22 -13.72
C LEU A 203 11.02 15.44 -14.98
N SER A 204 10.49 16.11 -16.00
CA SER A 204 11.25 16.48 -17.20
C SER A 204 12.26 17.60 -16.97
N VAL A 205 12.17 18.28 -15.83
CA VAL A 205 13.01 19.42 -15.48
C VAL A 205 14.32 18.92 -14.89
N THR A 206 15.43 19.43 -15.40
CA THR A 206 16.76 19.11 -14.87
C THR A 206 17.25 20.19 -13.89
N ALA A 207 18.18 19.82 -13.01
CA ALA A 207 18.83 20.78 -12.12
C ALA A 207 19.56 21.89 -12.91
N GLU A 208 20.04 21.58 -14.12
CA GLU A 208 20.66 22.54 -15.03
C GLU A 208 19.67 23.59 -15.52
N GLU A 209 18.44 23.19 -15.89
CA GLU A 209 17.38 24.13 -16.27
C GLU A 209 17.02 25.06 -15.11
N VAL A 210 16.89 24.53 -13.89
CA VAL A 210 16.63 25.34 -12.68
C VAL A 210 17.78 26.32 -12.44
N ASN A 211 19.03 25.87 -12.52
CA ASN A 211 20.20 26.73 -12.34
C ASN A 211 20.33 27.78 -13.45
N ALA A 212 20.02 27.43 -14.70
CA ALA A 212 19.99 28.37 -15.81
C ALA A 212 18.89 29.43 -15.63
N MET A 213 17.73 29.05 -15.10
CA MET A 213 16.67 29.99 -14.73
C MET A 213 17.13 30.93 -13.62
N GLY A 214 17.74 30.41 -12.56
CA GLY A 214 18.34 31.26 -11.51
C GLY A 214 19.40 32.21 -12.06
N ALA A 215 20.25 31.71 -12.95
CA ALA A 215 21.26 32.51 -13.63
C ALA A 215 20.64 33.65 -14.44
N LYS A 216 19.49 33.49 -15.11
CA LYS A 216 18.83 34.62 -15.81
C LYS A 216 18.58 35.82 -14.88
N PHE A 217 18.27 35.57 -13.60
CA PHE A 217 18.00 36.59 -12.58
C PHE A 217 19.19 36.90 -11.66
N GLY A 218 20.37 36.32 -11.92
CA GLY A 218 21.57 36.51 -11.11
C GLY A 218 21.51 35.84 -9.73
N ILE A 219 20.77 34.74 -9.62
CA ILE A 219 20.62 33.92 -8.42
C ILE A 219 21.39 32.62 -8.63
N ALA A 220 22.40 32.37 -7.80
CA ALA A 220 23.25 31.17 -7.94
C ALA A 220 22.53 29.88 -7.52
N ASN A 221 21.72 29.95 -6.46
CA ASN A 221 20.95 28.81 -5.96
C ASN A 221 19.54 29.29 -5.60
N MET A 222 18.55 29.04 -6.47
CA MET A 222 17.16 29.42 -6.21
C MET A 222 16.55 28.63 -5.06
N GLY A 223 16.90 27.35 -4.90
CA GLY A 223 16.41 26.51 -3.81
C GLY A 223 16.66 27.10 -2.42
N GLN A 224 17.85 27.70 -2.22
CA GLN A 224 18.21 28.36 -0.96
C GLN A 224 17.79 29.83 -0.91
N SER A 225 18.00 30.58 -2.00
CA SER A 225 17.76 32.03 -2.01
C SER A 225 16.28 32.40 -2.08
N CYS A 226 15.45 31.51 -2.63
CA CYS A 226 14.00 31.65 -2.81
C CYS A 226 13.25 30.50 -2.11
N ALA A 227 13.72 30.07 -0.94
CA ALA A 227 13.27 28.84 -0.27
C ALA A 227 11.74 28.73 -0.18
N THR A 228 11.03 29.79 0.21
CA THR A 228 9.56 29.79 0.31
C THR A 228 8.89 29.50 -1.03
N ALA A 229 9.24 30.24 -2.08
CA ALA A 229 8.61 30.09 -3.40
C ALA A 229 8.98 28.77 -4.09
N MET A 230 10.20 28.27 -3.87
CA MET A 230 10.60 26.94 -4.35
C MET A 230 9.87 25.84 -3.59
N THR A 231 9.67 26.00 -2.28
CA THR A 231 8.86 25.08 -1.47
C THR A 231 7.40 25.06 -1.90
N GLU A 232 6.85 26.18 -2.36
CA GLU A 232 5.49 26.21 -2.96
C GLU A 232 5.39 25.40 -4.25
N LEU A 233 6.41 25.45 -5.12
CA LEU A 233 6.48 24.58 -6.31
C LEU A 233 6.48 23.10 -5.92
N TYR A 234 7.27 22.75 -4.91
CA TYR A 234 7.32 21.40 -4.36
C TYR A 234 5.99 20.97 -3.74
N ASP A 235 5.34 21.84 -2.96
CA ASP A 235 4.05 21.59 -2.29
C ASP A 235 2.92 21.31 -3.29
N VAL A 236 2.86 22.07 -4.39
CA VAL A 236 1.87 21.85 -5.46
C VAL A 236 2.09 20.50 -6.14
N TYR A 237 3.35 20.15 -6.40
CA TYR A 237 3.67 18.84 -6.94
C TYR A 237 3.34 17.70 -5.97
N LEU A 238 3.68 17.86 -4.69
CA LEU A 238 3.32 16.92 -3.62
C LEU A 238 1.83 16.65 -3.58
N MET A 239 1.00 17.70 -3.61
CA MET A 239 -0.46 17.55 -3.58
C MET A 239 -1.04 16.93 -4.85
N SER A 240 -0.35 17.03 -5.98
CA SER A 240 -0.73 16.30 -7.20
C SER A 240 -0.40 14.81 -7.15
N LEU A 241 0.62 14.42 -6.37
CA LEU A 241 1.07 13.04 -6.27
C LEU A 241 0.35 12.24 -5.18
N VAL A 242 -0.18 12.89 -4.15
CA VAL A 242 -0.95 12.18 -3.11
C VAL A 242 -2.30 11.76 -3.71
N PRO A 243 -2.58 10.45 -3.86
CA PRO A 243 -3.81 10.00 -4.49
C PRO A 243 -5.03 10.39 -3.66
N GLN A 244 -6.02 11.01 -4.31
CA GLN A 244 -7.25 11.45 -3.66
C GLN A 244 -8.24 10.30 -3.50
N GLY A 245 -9.22 10.45 -2.60
CA GLY A 245 -10.26 9.45 -2.36
C GLY A 245 -9.73 8.08 -1.95
N LEU A 246 -10.22 7.02 -2.60
CA LEU A 246 -9.85 5.63 -2.31
C LEU A 246 -8.74 5.07 -3.22
N ASP A 247 -8.23 5.86 -4.17
CA ASP A 247 -7.21 5.40 -5.11
C ASP A 247 -5.91 5.06 -4.38
N PRO A 248 -5.27 3.92 -4.67
CA PRO A 248 -4.11 3.50 -3.90
C PRO A 248 -2.83 4.18 -4.33
N VAL A 249 -1.86 4.19 -3.42
CA VAL A 249 -0.47 4.55 -3.74
C VAL A 249 0.09 3.53 -4.73
N GLN A 250 0.85 4.00 -5.71
CA GLN A 250 1.39 3.22 -6.81
C GLN A 250 2.85 2.80 -6.58
N GLY A 251 3.55 3.47 -5.67
CA GLY A 251 4.90 3.12 -5.19
C GLY A 251 6.03 3.90 -5.85
N TRP A 252 5.73 4.77 -6.81
CA TRP A 252 6.70 5.59 -7.54
C TRP A 252 6.73 7.05 -7.04
N GLU A 253 5.70 7.48 -6.30
CA GLU A 253 5.47 8.87 -5.89
C GLU A 253 6.59 9.40 -5.01
N ALA A 254 7.07 8.60 -4.06
CA ALA A 254 8.15 9.00 -3.15
C ALA A 254 9.48 9.22 -3.87
N ALA A 255 9.83 8.35 -4.83
CA ALA A 255 11.03 8.50 -5.64
C ALA A 255 10.95 9.74 -6.53
N ALA A 256 9.78 9.99 -7.13
CA ALA A 256 9.51 11.17 -7.94
C ALA A 256 9.62 12.48 -7.12
N LEU A 257 9.14 12.48 -5.87
CA LEU A 257 9.28 13.62 -4.96
C LEU A 257 10.73 13.87 -4.56
N ALA A 258 11.47 12.81 -4.21
CA ALA A 258 12.87 12.92 -3.87
C ALA A 258 13.69 13.50 -5.03
N GLN A 259 13.43 13.05 -6.26
CA GLN A 259 14.07 13.58 -7.47
C GLN A 259 13.72 15.05 -7.69
N PHE A 260 12.43 15.41 -7.63
CA PHE A 260 12.02 16.80 -7.86
C PHE A 260 12.58 17.75 -6.79
N ARG A 261 12.63 17.34 -5.52
CA ARG A 261 13.28 18.08 -4.44
C ARG A 261 14.75 18.37 -4.75
N GLN A 262 15.49 17.35 -5.20
CA GLN A 262 16.90 17.48 -5.58
C GLN A 262 17.06 18.43 -6.78
N THR A 263 16.21 18.32 -7.80
CA THR A 263 16.18 19.23 -8.95
C THR A 263 15.95 20.69 -8.54
N LEU A 264 15.03 20.94 -7.61
CA LEU A 264 14.75 22.29 -7.11
C LEU A 264 15.83 22.82 -6.15
N GLY A 265 16.70 21.96 -5.62
CA GLY A 265 17.76 22.33 -4.68
C GLY A 265 17.22 22.73 -3.29
N ILE A 266 16.06 22.20 -2.88
CA ILE A 266 15.43 22.51 -1.60
C ILE A 266 15.96 21.55 -0.52
N ASP A 267 16.22 22.08 0.68
CA ASP A 267 16.66 21.30 1.82
C ASP A 267 15.55 20.40 2.39
N ASP A 268 15.95 19.35 3.11
CA ASP A 268 15.02 18.39 3.70
C ASP A 268 14.07 19.01 4.73
N ALA A 269 14.48 20.06 5.45
CA ALA A 269 13.63 20.70 6.45
C ALA A 269 12.51 21.53 5.79
N SER A 270 12.84 22.32 4.75
CA SER A 270 11.86 23.06 3.97
C SER A 270 10.88 22.13 3.25
N ALA A 271 11.37 21.05 2.64
CA ALA A 271 10.51 20.04 2.03
C ALA A 271 9.59 19.38 3.08
N ALA A 272 10.12 19.01 4.25
CA ALA A 272 9.31 18.44 5.34
C ALA A 272 8.21 19.39 5.82
N GLN A 273 8.45 20.71 5.86
CA GLN A 273 7.40 21.69 6.15
C GLN A 273 6.28 21.66 5.12
N ALA A 274 6.57 21.48 3.83
CA ALA A 274 5.52 21.31 2.81
C ALA A 274 4.66 20.06 3.08
N HIS A 275 5.26 18.94 3.49
CA HIS A 275 4.52 17.74 3.88
C HIS A 275 3.61 17.96 5.10
N LEU A 276 4.06 18.76 6.08
CA LEU A 276 3.23 19.13 7.22
C LEU A 276 2.09 20.08 6.81
N GLU A 277 2.33 21.03 5.91
CA GLU A 277 1.30 21.95 5.43
C GLU A 277 0.24 21.22 4.57
N ALA A 278 0.69 20.31 3.71
CA ALA A 278 -0.15 19.32 3.03
C ALA A 278 -1.04 18.54 4.01
N GLY A 279 -0.45 18.04 5.11
CA GLY A 279 -1.20 17.37 6.17
C GLY A 279 -2.25 18.29 6.82
N ARG A 280 -1.92 19.57 7.06
CA ARG A 280 -2.88 20.56 7.60
C ARG A 280 -4.03 20.83 6.64
N ARG A 281 -3.79 20.85 5.34
CA ARG A 281 -4.84 20.99 4.32
C ARG A 281 -5.78 19.80 4.32
N LEU A 282 -5.24 18.57 4.33
CA LEU A 282 -6.06 17.36 4.42
C LEU A 282 -6.84 17.28 5.73
N PHE A 283 -6.24 17.68 6.84
CA PHE A 283 -6.91 17.71 8.14
C PHE A 283 -8.03 18.76 8.20
N ARG A 284 -7.83 19.95 7.61
CA ARG A 284 -8.87 20.96 7.45
C ARG A 284 -10.02 20.46 6.56
N LYS A 285 -9.69 19.91 5.38
CA LYS A 285 -10.66 19.28 4.46
C LYS A 285 -11.50 18.23 5.20
N ARG A 286 -10.90 17.43 6.07
CA ARG A 286 -11.59 16.46 6.91
C ARG A 286 -12.57 17.11 7.91
N ILE A 287 -12.20 18.21 8.55
CA ILE A 287 -13.10 18.91 9.48
C ILE A 287 -14.27 19.55 8.72
N GLU A 288 -13.99 20.13 7.56
CA GLU A 288 -14.97 20.84 6.73
C GLU A 288 -15.97 19.88 6.07
N LEU A 289 -15.50 18.73 5.55
CA LEU A 289 -16.34 17.75 4.83
C LEU A 289 -16.80 16.56 5.69
N GLY A 290 -16.04 16.20 6.74
CA GLY A 290 -16.23 14.98 7.53
C GLY A 290 -17.34 15.05 8.58
N SER A 291 -18.17 16.09 8.57
CA SER A 291 -19.35 16.20 9.43
C SER A 291 -20.65 15.74 8.75
N THR A 292 -20.64 15.56 7.42
CA THR A 292 -21.86 15.32 6.63
C THR A 292 -22.05 13.87 6.21
N ASP A 293 -20.97 13.10 6.00
CA ASP A 293 -21.03 11.69 5.58
C ASP A 293 -19.88 10.83 6.18
N LYS A 294 -20.15 9.55 6.44
CA LYS A 294 -19.15 8.59 6.94
C LYS A 294 -18.15 8.19 5.85
N GLU A 295 -18.57 8.20 4.60
CA GLU A 295 -17.71 7.83 3.47
C GLU A 295 -16.61 8.86 3.24
N THR A 296 -16.96 10.15 3.26
CA THR A 296 -16.00 11.26 3.11
C THR A 296 -15.00 11.37 4.28
N ASP A 297 -15.41 11.05 5.52
CA ASP A 297 -14.47 10.94 6.65
C ASP A 297 -13.50 9.77 6.48
N LEU A 298 -13.93 8.64 5.88
CA LEU A 298 -13.04 7.51 5.61
C LEU A 298 -12.03 7.84 4.50
N GLU A 299 -12.48 8.47 3.42
CA GLU A 299 -11.62 8.91 2.32
C GLU A 299 -10.54 9.88 2.81
N SER A 300 -10.92 10.93 3.53
CA SER A 300 -9.97 11.93 4.05
C SER A 300 -8.95 11.33 5.03
N ARG A 301 -9.35 10.35 5.84
CA ARG A 301 -8.40 9.58 6.68
C ARG A 301 -7.44 8.76 5.83
N LYS A 302 -7.93 8.12 4.76
CA LYS A 302 -7.09 7.35 3.83
C LYS A 302 -6.13 8.25 3.07
N GLU A 303 -6.56 9.41 2.57
CA GLU A 303 -5.70 10.43 1.97
C GLU A 303 -4.56 10.84 2.92
N PHE A 304 -4.87 11.10 4.19
CA PHE A 304 -3.85 11.41 5.20
C PHE A 304 -2.87 10.25 5.43
N GLN A 305 -3.36 9.00 5.51
CA GLN A 305 -2.50 7.82 5.62
C GLN A 305 -1.54 7.68 4.43
N LYS A 306 -2.02 7.92 3.20
CA LYS A 306 -1.18 7.91 1.99
C LYS A 306 -0.10 8.98 2.06
N LEU A 307 -0.45 10.21 2.47
CA LEU A 307 0.53 11.29 2.66
C LEU A 307 1.61 10.87 3.66
N VAL A 308 1.24 10.33 4.83
CA VAL A 308 2.20 9.86 5.85
C VAL A 308 3.17 8.83 5.27
N PHE A 309 2.64 7.85 4.52
CA PHE A 309 3.46 6.84 3.87
C PHE A 309 4.41 7.42 2.82
N ILE A 310 3.89 8.21 1.87
CA ILE A 310 4.70 8.86 0.82
C ILE A 310 5.79 9.73 1.45
N SER A 311 5.46 10.49 2.48
CA SER A 311 6.43 11.34 3.20
C SER A 311 7.53 10.50 3.85
N THR A 312 7.15 9.43 4.55
CA THR A 312 8.11 8.53 5.21
C THR A 312 9.06 7.89 4.20
N GLN A 313 8.55 7.47 3.05
CA GLN A 313 9.36 6.90 1.96
C GLN A 313 10.25 7.95 1.27
N THR A 314 9.79 9.21 1.18
CA THR A 314 10.54 10.30 0.52
C THR A 314 11.79 10.70 1.31
N PHE A 315 11.69 10.80 2.64
CA PHE A 315 12.82 11.19 3.50
C PHE A 315 13.61 9.99 4.07
N GLY A 316 13.02 8.79 4.02
CA GLY A 316 13.50 7.64 4.76
C GLY A 316 13.09 7.69 6.23
N GLU A 317 12.97 6.51 6.85
CA GLU A 317 12.38 6.34 8.17
C GLU A 317 13.09 7.14 9.28
N GLU A 318 14.42 7.12 9.28
CA GLU A 318 15.21 7.81 10.30
C GLU A 318 15.01 9.32 10.23
N GLN A 319 15.13 9.92 9.05
CA GLN A 319 14.97 11.36 8.88
C GLN A 319 13.51 11.79 9.08
N ALA A 320 12.56 11.01 8.57
CA ALA A 320 11.13 11.26 8.73
C ALA A 320 10.74 11.33 10.21
N ARG A 321 11.30 10.49 11.07
CA ARG A 321 11.03 10.50 12.52
C ARG A 321 11.36 11.85 13.18
N PHE A 322 12.38 12.54 12.70
CA PHE A 322 12.78 13.85 13.24
C PHE A 322 12.10 15.01 12.53
N LEU A 323 12.02 14.96 11.20
CA LEU A 323 11.51 16.04 10.36
C LEU A 323 9.98 16.12 10.36
N LEU A 324 9.29 14.99 10.57
CA LEU A 324 7.84 14.87 10.45
C LEU A 324 7.22 14.46 11.79
N PRO A 325 7.05 15.39 12.75
CA PRO A 325 6.46 15.09 14.04
C PRO A 325 4.93 14.98 13.96
N TRP A 326 4.43 14.00 13.21
CA TRP A 326 3.00 13.74 12.94
C TRP A 326 2.15 13.76 14.22
N LYS A 327 2.64 13.10 15.28
CA LYS A 327 1.98 13.04 16.58
C LYS A 327 1.76 14.40 17.24
N ARG A 328 2.79 15.25 17.22
CA ARG A 328 2.73 16.56 17.85
C ARG A 328 1.85 17.53 17.05
N VAL A 329 1.90 17.46 15.73
CA VAL A 329 1.19 18.40 14.86
C VAL A 329 -0.28 18.02 14.68
N PHE A 330 -0.60 16.74 14.54
CA PHE A 330 -1.95 16.26 14.20
C PHE A 330 -2.63 15.44 15.30
N ARG A 331 -1.97 15.25 16.45
CA ARG A 331 -2.47 14.41 17.56
C ARG A 331 -2.75 12.96 17.13
N VAL A 332 -2.02 12.48 16.13
CA VAL A 332 -2.06 11.09 15.64
C VAL A 332 -1.12 10.24 16.48
N SER A 333 -1.52 9.04 16.91
CA SER A 333 -0.64 8.17 17.69
C SER A 333 0.44 7.53 16.81
N ASP A 334 1.57 7.13 17.41
CA ASP A 334 2.64 6.44 16.67
C ASP A 334 2.09 5.15 16.03
N ALA A 335 1.20 4.43 16.72
CA ALA A 335 0.52 3.26 16.17
C ALA A 335 -0.36 3.57 14.94
N GLN A 336 -0.93 4.77 14.82
CA GLN A 336 -1.67 5.18 13.64
C GLN A 336 -0.74 5.51 12.46
N VAL A 337 0.45 6.04 12.75
CA VAL A 337 1.51 6.25 11.74
C VAL A 337 2.04 4.90 11.25
N ASP A 338 2.32 3.97 12.17
CA ASP A 338 2.77 2.61 11.83
C ASP A 338 1.71 1.88 10.99
N LEU A 339 0.43 2.01 11.35
CA LEU A 339 -0.66 1.44 10.58
C LEU A 339 -0.75 2.06 9.18
N ALA A 340 -0.60 3.37 9.06
CA ALA A 340 -0.59 4.06 7.76
C ALA A 340 0.54 3.55 6.86
N ASN A 341 1.74 3.38 7.43
CA ASN A 341 2.88 2.86 6.68
C ASN A 341 2.67 1.41 6.28
N ARG A 342 2.27 0.56 7.23
CA ARG A 342 2.08 -0.86 7.01
C ARG A 342 0.97 -1.16 6.00
N ASP A 343 -0.18 -0.48 6.08
CA ASP A 343 -1.32 -0.75 5.18
C ASP A 343 -0.98 -0.39 3.72
N ASN A 344 -0.35 0.77 3.49
CA ASN A 344 0.05 1.19 2.13
C ASN A 344 1.19 0.31 1.58
N ALA A 345 2.20 0.00 2.40
CA ALA A 345 3.28 -0.93 2.01
C ALA A 345 2.75 -2.34 1.69
N SER A 346 1.80 -2.84 2.51
CA SER A 346 1.15 -4.13 2.29
C SER A 346 0.40 -4.18 0.97
N GLN A 347 -0.32 -3.10 0.63
CA GLN A 347 -1.01 -3.01 -0.64
C GLN A 347 -0.05 -3.03 -1.84
N LEU A 348 1.04 -2.26 -1.77
CA LEU A 348 2.05 -2.22 -2.83
C LEU A 348 2.70 -3.59 -3.03
N LEU A 349 3.10 -4.24 -1.95
CA LEU A 349 3.67 -5.59 -2.00
C LEU A 349 2.66 -6.59 -2.58
N ARG A 350 1.40 -6.56 -2.14
CA ARG A 350 0.33 -7.43 -2.67
C ARG A 350 0.15 -7.23 -4.18
N THR A 351 0.14 -5.98 -4.63
CA THR A 351 0.01 -5.64 -6.05
C THR A 351 1.20 -6.16 -6.85
N SER A 352 2.42 -5.99 -6.34
CA SER A 352 3.65 -6.48 -6.96
C SER A 352 3.68 -8.02 -7.08
N LEU A 353 3.35 -8.72 -5.99
CA LEU A 353 3.27 -10.19 -5.97
C LEU A 353 2.17 -10.72 -6.90
N SER A 354 1.04 -10.03 -7.01
CA SER A 354 -0.06 -10.41 -7.91
C SER A 354 0.32 -10.20 -9.37
N LYS A 355 0.92 -9.05 -9.73
CA LYS A 355 1.34 -8.75 -11.11
C LYS A 355 2.43 -9.70 -11.61
N SER A 356 3.38 -10.06 -10.74
CA SER A 356 4.47 -10.99 -11.07
C SER A 356 4.05 -12.45 -11.05
N ASN A 357 2.88 -12.79 -10.50
CA ASN A 357 2.47 -14.17 -10.20
C ASN A 357 3.51 -14.96 -9.39
N ALA A 358 4.34 -14.29 -8.59
CA ALA A 358 5.46 -14.88 -7.87
C ALA A 358 5.02 -16.05 -6.98
N ILE A 359 3.93 -15.85 -6.24
CA ILE A 359 3.38 -16.86 -5.32
C ILE A 359 2.64 -17.96 -6.08
N ALA A 360 1.77 -17.59 -7.03
CA ALA A 360 0.96 -18.55 -7.79
C ALA A 360 1.83 -19.54 -8.60
N ASN A 361 2.98 -19.10 -9.10
CA ASN A 361 3.91 -19.95 -9.84
C ASN A 361 5.03 -20.53 -8.98
N VAL A 362 5.18 -20.07 -7.73
CA VAL A 362 6.33 -20.35 -6.86
C VAL A 362 7.65 -20.04 -7.59
N ASP A 363 7.72 -18.87 -8.22
CA ASP A 363 8.89 -18.45 -9.00
C ASP A 363 9.96 -17.86 -8.08
N ALA A 364 11.10 -18.56 -7.95
CA ALA A 364 12.20 -18.15 -7.09
C ALA A 364 12.76 -16.75 -7.43
N ALA A 365 12.83 -16.38 -8.72
CA ALA A 365 13.37 -15.08 -9.13
C ALA A 365 12.42 -13.93 -8.80
N ALA A 366 11.13 -14.12 -9.07
CA ALA A 366 10.10 -13.14 -8.71
C ALA A 366 9.94 -13.03 -7.18
N ILE A 367 10.06 -14.14 -6.44
CA ILE A 367 10.02 -14.15 -4.97
C ILE A 367 11.21 -13.37 -4.39
N ALA A 368 12.43 -13.57 -4.91
CA ALA A 368 13.60 -12.81 -4.49
C ALA A 368 13.43 -11.30 -4.76
N SER A 369 12.90 -10.95 -5.94
CA SER A 369 12.61 -9.55 -6.28
C SER A 369 11.56 -8.94 -5.34
N ALA A 370 10.55 -9.71 -4.94
CA ALA A 370 9.56 -9.28 -3.96
C ALA A 370 10.15 -9.12 -2.55
N ALA A 371 11.14 -9.93 -2.16
CA ALA A 371 11.86 -9.78 -0.90
C ALA A 371 12.67 -8.48 -0.85
N ASP A 372 13.35 -8.13 -1.95
CA ASP A 372 14.04 -6.84 -2.08
C ASP A 372 13.05 -5.67 -2.06
N TYR A 373 11.90 -5.81 -2.72
CA TYR A 373 10.87 -4.78 -2.71
C TYR A 373 10.25 -4.60 -1.31
N LYS A 374 9.93 -5.69 -0.61
CA LYS A 374 9.50 -5.67 0.80
C LYS A 374 10.48 -4.89 1.67
N ALA A 375 11.78 -5.13 1.52
CA ALA A 375 12.82 -4.43 2.26
C ALA A 375 12.84 -2.94 1.94
N SER A 376 12.65 -2.55 0.67
CA SER A 376 12.57 -1.14 0.27
C SER A 376 11.36 -0.39 0.87
N LEU A 377 10.28 -1.11 1.17
CA LEU A 377 9.07 -0.57 1.78
C LEU A 377 9.11 -0.54 3.31
N ASN A 378 10.17 -1.07 3.94
CA ASN A 378 10.28 -1.30 5.38
C ASN A 378 9.09 -2.10 5.98
N LEU A 379 8.57 -3.07 5.22
CA LEU A 379 7.47 -3.91 5.69
C LEU A 379 7.99 -5.09 6.52
N ASP A 380 7.33 -5.36 7.64
CA ASP A 380 7.67 -6.46 8.54
C ASP A 380 7.35 -7.85 7.95
N ASP A 381 8.01 -8.88 8.47
CA ASP A 381 7.84 -10.26 8.00
C ASP A 381 6.45 -10.83 8.31
N ASP A 382 5.79 -10.38 9.38
CA ASP A 382 4.46 -10.86 9.74
C ASP A 382 3.41 -10.38 8.72
N ALA A 383 3.40 -9.09 8.38
CA ALA A 383 2.50 -8.52 7.39
C ALA A 383 2.77 -9.06 5.98
N ALA A 384 4.04 -9.16 5.58
CA ALA A 384 4.42 -9.77 4.30
C ALA A 384 4.00 -11.24 4.23
N GLY A 385 4.13 -11.97 5.33
CA GLY A 385 3.73 -13.37 5.43
C GLY A 385 2.24 -13.59 5.30
N GLU A 386 1.42 -12.72 5.92
CA GLU A 386 -0.04 -12.74 5.76
C GLU A 386 -0.43 -12.57 4.29
N ILE A 387 0.22 -11.64 3.56
CA ILE A 387 -0.05 -11.41 2.13
C ILE A 387 0.32 -12.63 1.28
N ALA A 388 1.51 -13.21 1.50
CA ALA A 388 1.95 -14.38 0.75
C ALA A 388 1.02 -15.58 0.99
N GLN A 389 0.63 -15.82 2.24
CA GLN A 389 -0.29 -16.88 2.62
C GLN A 389 -1.69 -16.66 2.02
N ASP A 390 -2.20 -15.43 2.04
CA ASP A 390 -3.47 -15.06 1.40
C ASP A 390 -3.45 -15.33 -0.10
N LEU A 391 -2.38 -14.95 -0.81
CA LEU A 391 -2.25 -15.15 -2.25
C LEU A 391 -2.13 -16.64 -2.60
N ALA A 392 -1.35 -17.40 -1.84
CA ALA A 392 -1.25 -18.86 -2.02
C ALA A 392 -2.61 -19.55 -1.76
N THR A 393 -3.31 -19.13 -0.70
CA THR A 393 -4.64 -19.65 -0.37
C THR A 393 -5.66 -19.30 -1.44
N ALA A 394 -5.65 -18.07 -1.95
CA ALA A 394 -6.53 -17.63 -3.02
C ALA A 394 -6.30 -18.42 -4.32
N HIS A 395 -5.05 -18.73 -4.67
CA HIS A 395 -4.70 -19.55 -5.82
C HIS A 395 -5.30 -20.97 -5.71
N VAL A 396 -5.08 -21.65 -4.58
CA VAL A 396 -5.64 -22.99 -4.33
C VAL A 396 -7.18 -22.94 -4.28
N ALA A 397 -7.75 -21.94 -3.60
CA ALA A 397 -9.19 -21.76 -3.50
C ALA A 397 -9.85 -21.57 -4.88
N GLY A 398 -9.20 -20.85 -5.80
CA GLY A 398 -9.66 -20.68 -7.18
C GLY A 398 -9.78 -22.02 -7.91
N ILE A 399 -8.74 -22.85 -7.84
CA ILE A 399 -8.73 -24.19 -8.47
C ILE A 399 -9.81 -25.08 -7.84
N VAL A 400 -9.92 -25.09 -6.52
CA VAL A 400 -10.87 -25.94 -5.79
C VAL A 400 -12.32 -25.50 -6.03
N ASN A 401 -12.63 -24.20 -6.05
CA ASN A 401 -13.97 -23.71 -6.36
C ASN A 401 -14.39 -24.09 -7.80
N GLY A 402 -13.48 -23.99 -8.77
CA GLY A 402 -13.71 -24.48 -10.13
C GLY A 402 -13.98 -25.99 -10.15
N THR A 403 -13.19 -26.76 -9.39
CA THR A 403 -13.34 -28.22 -9.26
C THR A 403 -14.65 -28.63 -8.61
N ILE A 404 -15.08 -27.93 -7.57
CA ILE A 404 -16.39 -28.15 -6.93
C ILE A 404 -17.52 -27.91 -7.94
N THR A 405 -17.40 -26.86 -8.77
CA THR A 405 -18.42 -26.53 -9.77
C THR A 405 -18.52 -27.64 -10.80
N LEU A 406 -17.40 -28.10 -11.35
CA LEU A 406 -17.34 -29.23 -12.27
C LEU A 406 -17.88 -30.53 -11.64
N ASN A 407 -17.59 -30.79 -10.36
CA ASN A 407 -18.04 -32.01 -9.70
C ASN A 407 -19.56 -32.04 -9.44
N LYS A 408 -20.22 -30.88 -9.42
CA LYS A 408 -21.69 -30.77 -9.29
C LYS A 408 -22.43 -31.06 -10.60
N GLU A 409 -21.75 -31.02 -11.74
CA GLU A 409 -22.34 -31.30 -13.04
C GLU A 409 -22.75 -32.77 -13.17
N ARG A 410 -23.66 -33.06 -14.11
CA ARG A 410 -24.21 -34.41 -14.33
C ARG A 410 -24.00 -34.85 -15.77
N GLY A 411 -23.92 -36.16 -15.98
CA GLY A 411 -23.76 -36.74 -17.32
C GLY A 411 -22.41 -36.39 -17.94
N SER A 412 -22.39 -36.16 -19.25
CA SER A 412 -21.16 -35.87 -20.03
C SER A 412 -20.49 -34.55 -19.67
N ALA A 413 -21.18 -33.63 -18.98
CA ALA A 413 -20.60 -32.37 -18.52
C ALA A 413 -19.62 -32.59 -17.34
N ARG A 414 -19.87 -33.63 -16.52
CA ARG A 414 -18.99 -33.99 -15.40
C ARG A 414 -17.71 -34.66 -15.90
N ASP A 415 -16.71 -33.85 -16.23
CA ASP A 415 -15.39 -34.33 -16.63
C ASP A 415 -14.53 -34.72 -15.41
N VAL A 416 -14.59 -36.00 -15.04
CA VAL A 416 -13.82 -36.57 -13.93
C VAL A 416 -12.31 -36.51 -14.18
N GLY A 417 -11.87 -36.56 -15.44
CA GLY A 417 -10.46 -36.45 -15.80
C GLY A 417 -9.91 -35.06 -15.46
N THR A 418 -10.66 -34.01 -15.76
CA THR A 418 -10.30 -32.64 -15.39
C THR A 418 -10.36 -32.40 -13.88
N ILE A 419 -11.33 -32.99 -13.17
CA ILE A 419 -11.40 -32.94 -11.70
C ILE A 419 -10.11 -33.51 -11.08
N CYS A 420 -9.65 -34.68 -11.55
CA CYS A 420 -8.44 -35.32 -11.02
C CYS A 420 -7.19 -34.50 -11.33
N LYS A 421 -7.06 -33.95 -12.54
CA LYS A 421 -5.96 -33.04 -12.90
C LYS A 421 -5.91 -31.81 -12.01
N ASN A 422 -7.05 -31.21 -11.69
CA ASN A 422 -7.09 -30.05 -10.78
C ASN A 422 -6.65 -30.41 -9.36
N VAL A 423 -7.06 -31.57 -8.85
CA VAL A 423 -6.62 -32.10 -7.56
C VAL A 423 -5.10 -32.33 -7.55
N GLU A 424 -4.57 -32.99 -8.57
CA GLU A 424 -3.13 -33.21 -8.74
C GLU A 424 -2.36 -31.89 -8.83
N GLN A 425 -2.90 -30.88 -9.52
CA GLN A 425 -2.31 -29.55 -9.60
C GLN A 425 -2.21 -28.89 -8.22
N VAL A 426 -3.26 -29.00 -7.39
CA VAL A 426 -3.26 -28.48 -6.01
C VAL A 426 -2.21 -29.20 -5.16
N LEU A 427 -2.12 -30.52 -5.25
CA LEU A 427 -1.12 -31.31 -4.52
C LEU A 427 0.31 -30.96 -4.96
N ALA A 428 0.55 -30.87 -6.26
CA ALA A 428 1.85 -30.50 -6.82
C ALA A 428 2.25 -29.07 -6.42
N TYR A 429 1.31 -28.14 -6.37
CA TYR A 429 1.55 -26.78 -5.92
C TYR A 429 1.96 -26.72 -4.44
N ASN A 430 1.30 -27.49 -3.56
CA ASN A 430 1.71 -27.57 -2.16
C ASN A 430 3.11 -28.17 -1.96
N VAL A 431 3.50 -29.17 -2.76
CA VAL A 431 4.88 -29.69 -2.74
C VAL A 431 5.88 -28.61 -3.15
N LYS A 432 5.58 -27.79 -4.17
CA LYS A 432 6.43 -26.65 -4.55
C LYS A 432 6.55 -25.63 -3.41
N LEU A 433 5.45 -25.32 -2.73
CA LEU A 433 5.45 -24.39 -1.59
C LEU A 433 6.24 -24.93 -0.40
N GLU A 434 6.19 -26.24 -0.14
CA GLU A 434 7.04 -26.89 0.87
C GLU A 434 8.52 -26.75 0.53
N GLY A 435 8.89 -26.97 -0.74
CA GLY A 435 10.27 -26.79 -1.21
C GLY A 435 10.75 -25.33 -1.17
N ALA A 436 9.83 -24.36 -1.26
CA ALA A 436 10.12 -22.94 -1.22
C ALA A 436 10.01 -22.33 0.19
N GLN A 437 9.81 -23.14 1.24
CA GLN A 437 9.74 -22.63 2.62
C GLN A 437 10.99 -21.82 2.99
N GLY A 438 10.77 -20.67 3.61
CA GLY A 438 11.86 -19.77 4.02
C GLY A 438 12.42 -18.89 2.89
N SER A 439 11.99 -19.07 1.63
CA SER A 439 12.35 -18.15 0.54
C SER A 439 11.72 -16.76 0.70
N PHE A 440 10.54 -16.70 1.31
CA PHE A 440 9.80 -15.48 1.63
C PHE A 440 8.92 -15.72 2.87
N PRO A 441 8.68 -14.70 3.70
CA PRO A 441 7.82 -14.85 4.87
C PRO A 441 6.45 -15.41 4.50
N GLY A 442 5.93 -16.34 5.30
CA GLY A 442 4.59 -16.92 5.10
C GLY A 442 4.45 -17.91 3.93
N VAL A 443 5.48 -18.13 3.11
CA VAL A 443 5.47 -19.19 2.10
C VAL A 443 5.54 -20.56 2.77
N GLY A 444 4.53 -21.39 2.51
CA GLY A 444 4.41 -22.74 3.02
C GLY A 444 3.14 -23.43 2.49
N PRO A 445 2.96 -24.74 2.78
CA PRO A 445 1.84 -25.52 2.29
C PRO A 445 0.51 -24.90 2.71
N VAL A 446 -0.43 -24.87 1.78
CA VAL A 446 -1.76 -24.27 1.98
C VAL A 446 -2.72 -25.30 2.54
N THR A 447 -3.52 -24.87 3.52
CA THR A 447 -4.72 -25.56 3.97
C THR A 447 -5.92 -24.64 3.80
N LEU A 448 -7.02 -25.19 3.28
CA LEU A 448 -8.30 -24.51 3.10
C LEU A 448 -9.18 -24.59 4.36
N PHE A 449 -8.59 -24.95 5.51
CA PHE A 449 -9.33 -25.07 6.75
C PHE A 449 -9.78 -23.69 7.25
N GLY A 450 -11.08 -23.53 7.50
CA GLY A 450 -11.67 -22.26 7.90
C GLY A 450 -12.23 -21.43 6.74
N GLY A 451 -12.96 -20.36 7.08
CA GLY A 451 -13.40 -19.36 6.11
C GLY A 451 -14.56 -19.83 5.24
N GLU A 452 -14.47 -19.66 3.91
CA GLU A 452 -15.58 -20.03 3.00
C GLU A 452 -15.75 -21.55 2.86
N PHE A 453 -14.70 -22.33 3.10
CA PHE A 453 -14.71 -23.77 2.92
C PHE A 453 -15.33 -24.53 4.10
N ASP A 454 -15.51 -23.87 5.26
CA ASP A 454 -16.27 -24.45 6.39
C ASP A 454 -17.70 -24.80 5.98
N SER A 455 -18.32 -23.96 5.15
CA SER A 455 -19.66 -24.21 4.59
C SER A 455 -19.67 -25.15 3.37
N LYS A 456 -18.52 -25.45 2.77
CA LYS A 456 -18.37 -26.26 1.55
C LYS A 456 -17.77 -27.65 1.83
N MET A 457 -17.74 -28.08 3.10
CA MET A 457 -17.08 -29.32 3.51
C MET A 457 -17.73 -30.56 2.86
N THR A 458 -19.04 -30.55 2.65
CA THR A 458 -19.74 -31.62 1.93
C THR A 458 -19.23 -31.74 0.49
N GLU A 459 -19.10 -30.61 -0.22
CA GLU A 459 -18.56 -30.58 -1.57
C GLU A 459 -17.10 -31.03 -1.65
N LEU A 460 -16.27 -30.66 -0.66
CA LEU A 460 -14.88 -31.12 -0.59
C LEU A 460 -14.80 -32.64 -0.39
N LYS A 461 -15.69 -33.20 0.45
CA LYS A 461 -15.82 -34.66 0.62
C LYS A 461 -16.24 -35.35 -0.68
N ASP A 462 -17.11 -34.72 -1.47
CA ASP A 462 -17.52 -35.27 -2.77
C ASP A 462 -16.39 -35.22 -3.80
N VAL A 463 -15.58 -34.16 -3.83
CA VAL A 463 -14.39 -34.07 -4.68
C VAL A 463 -13.35 -35.12 -4.25
N PHE A 464 -13.10 -35.25 -2.95
CA PHE A 464 -12.22 -36.26 -2.38
C PHE A 464 -12.65 -37.69 -2.77
N ARG A 465 -13.94 -37.99 -2.62
CA ARG A 465 -14.53 -39.28 -3.04
C ARG A 465 -14.36 -39.52 -4.53
N THR A 466 -14.62 -38.50 -5.36
CA THR A 466 -14.51 -38.61 -6.83
C THR A 466 -13.08 -38.93 -7.26
N TYR A 467 -12.09 -38.26 -6.66
CA TYR A 467 -10.68 -38.52 -6.92
C TYR A 467 -10.25 -39.94 -6.48
N LEU A 468 -10.73 -40.40 -5.31
CA LEU A 468 -10.51 -41.77 -4.84
C LEU A 468 -11.14 -42.81 -5.79
N GLU A 469 -12.41 -42.62 -6.16
CA GLU A 469 -13.14 -43.55 -7.04
C GLU A 469 -12.52 -43.64 -8.43
N GLU A 470 -11.98 -42.54 -8.95
CA GLU A 470 -11.17 -42.56 -10.18
C GLU A 470 -9.87 -43.35 -9.99
N GLY A 471 -9.14 -43.09 -8.91
CA GLY A 471 -7.86 -43.72 -8.63
C GLY A 471 -7.93 -45.24 -8.40
N ILE A 472 -9.10 -45.77 -8.02
CA ILE A 472 -9.34 -47.20 -7.84
C ILE A 472 -10.08 -47.84 -9.02
N LYS A 473 -10.28 -47.12 -10.14
CA LYS A 473 -10.75 -47.74 -11.38
C LYS A 473 -9.75 -48.81 -11.83
N GLY A 474 -10.20 -50.06 -11.88
CA GLY A 474 -9.34 -51.22 -12.08
C GLY A 474 -9.12 -52.07 -10.83
N TYR A 475 -9.83 -51.77 -9.73
CA TYR A 475 -9.83 -52.53 -8.47
C TYR A 475 -8.48 -52.56 -7.74
N SER A 476 -7.63 -51.56 -7.97
CA SER A 476 -6.33 -51.45 -7.30
C SER A 476 -6.25 -50.23 -6.40
N PHE A 477 -5.74 -50.38 -5.18
CA PHE A 477 -5.50 -49.27 -4.25
C PHE A 477 -4.00 -49.07 -3.99
N SER A 478 -3.38 -48.20 -4.79
CA SER A 478 -1.92 -47.98 -4.73
C SER A 478 -1.47 -47.15 -3.51
N ALA A 479 -0.24 -47.39 -3.05
CA ALA A 479 0.40 -46.58 -2.01
C ALA A 479 0.50 -45.09 -2.39
N ALA A 480 0.78 -44.78 -3.67
CA ALA A 480 0.84 -43.41 -4.16
C ALA A 480 -0.52 -42.70 -4.08
N LEU A 481 -1.62 -43.41 -4.36
CA LEU A 481 -2.97 -42.89 -4.20
C LEU A 481 -3.26 -42.60 -2.72
N ASN A 482 -2.90 -43.51 -1.82
CA ASN A 482 -3.07 -43.31 -0.37
C ASN A 482 -2.29 -42.08 0.13
N ASP A 483 -1.05 -41.90 -0.30
CA ASP A 483 -0.24 -40.72 0.05
C ASP A 483 -0.86 -39.42 -0.47
N ASN A 484 -1.35 -39.42 -1.70
CA ASN A 484 -2.03 -38.28 -2.30
C ASN A 484 -3.35 -37.94 -1.57
N LEU A 485 -4.12 -38.94 -1.16
CA LEU A 485 -5.33 -38.75 -0.35
C LEU A 485 -4.98 -38.22 1.05
N GLY A 486 -3.89 -38.69 1.66
CA GLY A 486 -3.37 -38.17 2.92
C GLY A 486 -3.01 -36.69 2.83
N LYS A 487 -2.36 -36.26 1.75
CA LYS A 487 -2.05 -34.84 1.47
C LYS A 487 -3.32 -34.05 1.17
N LEU A 488 -4.22 -34.57 0.34
CA LEU A 488 -5.46 -33.91 -0.05
C LEU A 488 -6.36 -33.65 1.17
N ARG A 489 -6.41 -34.61 2.10
CA ARG A 489 -7.09 -34.48 3.39
C ARG A 489 -6.57 -33.27 4.18
N LEU A 490 -5.25 -33.07 4.22
CA LEU A 490 -4.63 -31.91 4.88
C LEU A 490 -4.98 -30.60 4.15
N VAL A 491 -4.95 -30.59 2.82
CA VAL A 491 -5.32 -29.40 2.03
C VAL A 491 -6.77 -29.01 2.27
N PHE A 492 -7.70 -29.97 2.25
CA PHE A 492 -9.12 -29.72 2.49
C PHE A 492 -9.46 -29.47 3.96
N GLY A 493 -8.52 -29.74 4.89
CA GLY A 493 -8.78 -29.61 6.32
C GLY A 493 -9.76 -30.65 6.85
N MET A 494 -9.82 -31.82 6.22
CA MET A 494 -10.72 -32.92 6.61
C MET A 494 -10.20 -33.65 7.86
N GLY A 495 -11.13 -34.07 8.73
CA GLY A 495 -10.78 -34.90 9.88
C GLY A 495 -10.30 -36.30 9.47
N ASN A 496 -9.42 -36.94 10.25
CA ASN A 496 -8.93 -38.30 9.98
C ASN A 496 -10.10 -39.27 9.76
N LYS A 497 -11.02 -39.33 10.73
CA LYS A 497 -12.18 -40.24 10.70
C LYS A 497 -13.02 -40.07 9.44
N GLU A 498 -13.32 -38.83 9.07
CA GLU A 498 -14.16 -38.55 7.91
C GLU A 498 -13.51 -38.99 6.59
N ALA A 499 -12.20 -38.80 6.46
CA ALA A 499 -11.45 -39.27 5.30
C ALA A 499 -11.37 -40.80 5.27
N ASP A 500 -11.07 -41.42 6.41
CA ASP A 500 -10.94 -42.87 6.55
C ASP A 500 -12.29 -43.58 6.26
N ASP A 501 -13.41 -43.01 6.72
CA ASP A 501 -14.76 -43.53 6.44
C ASP A 501 -15.07 -43.51 4.94
N ILE A 502 -14.67 -42.45 4.22
CA ILE A 502 -14.85 -42.35 2.76
C ILE A 502 -13.95 -43.37 2.06
N ILE A 503 -12.69 -43.49 2.47
CA ILE A 503 -11.74 -44.46 1.91
C ILE A 503 -12.28 -45.88 2.07
N LEU A 504 -12.70 -46.25 3.28
CA LEU A 504 -13.24 -47.58 3.59
C LEU A 504 -14.51 -47.86 2.78
N ALA A 505 -15.43 -46.90 2.69
CA ALA A 505 -16.68 -47.07 1.94
C ALA A 505 -16.43 -47.32 0.44
N SER A 506 -15.59 -46.51 -0.20
CA SER A 506 -15.31 -46.62 -1.64
C SER A 506 -14.45 -47.84 -1.97
N THR A 507 -13.45 -48.19 -1.15
CA THR A 507 -12.64 -49.40 -1.34
C THR A 507 -13.46 -50.68 -1.13
N THR A 508 -14.33 -50.72 -0.11
CA THR A 508 -15.26 -51.84 0.11
C THR A 508 -16.21 -52.03 -1.07
N ALA A 509 -16.74 -50.92 -1.62
CA ALA A 509 -17.60 -50.98 -2.80
C ALA A 509 -16.85 -51.49 -4.04
N SER A 510 -15.61 -51.02 -4.25
CA SER A 510 -14.74 -51.47 -5.34
C SER A 510 -14.41 -52.97 -5.23
N TYR A 511 -14.04 -53.43 -4.03
CA TYR A 511 -13.78 -54.86 -3.76
C TYR A 511 -15.00 -55.74 -4.07
N ARG A 512 -16.21 -55.31 -3.68
CA ARG A 512 -17.45 -56.06 -4.00
C ARG A 512 -17.69 -56.16 -5.50
N LEU A 513 -17.37 -55.11 -6.26
CA LEU A 513 -17.46 -55.14 -7.73
C LEU A 513 -16.39 -56.06 -8.34
N ALA A 514 -15.16 -55.98 -7.87
CA ALA A 514 -14.06 -56.86 -8.28
C ALA A 514 -14.42 -58.33 -8.07
N LEU A 515 -14.94 -58.67 -6.88
CA LEU A 515 -15.40 -60.01 -6.54
C LEU A 515 -16.54 -60.47 -7.46
N ARG A 516 -17.54 -59.61 -7.68
CA ARG A 516 -18.67 -59.92 -8.57
C ARG A 516 -18.18 -60.21 -9.99
N ASP A 517 -17.24 -59.44 -10.50
CA ASP A 517 -16.76 -59.56 -11.87
C ASP A 517 -15.79 -60.76 -12.01
N ALA A 518 -15.00 -61.07 -10.98
CA ALA A 518 -14.22 -62.31 -10.88
C ALA A 518 -15.10 -63.57 -10.85
N VAL A 519 -16.24 -63.52 -10.17
CA VAL A 519 -17.23 -64.62 -10.16
C VAL A 519 -17.90 -64.75 -11.53
N LYS A 520 -18.34 -63.65 -12.14
CA LYS A 520 -19.02 -63.69 -13.46
C LYS A 520 -18.11 -64.14 -14.60
N SER A 521 -16.82 -63.79 -14.54
CA SER A 521 -15.84 -64.18 -15.55
C SER A 521 -15.33 -65.62 -15.38
N GLY A 522 -15.71 -66.30 -14.28
CA GLY A 522 -15.18 -67.62 -13.93
C GLY A 522 -13.71 -67.60 -13.49
N SER A 523 -13.10 -66.41 -13.33
CA SER A 523 -11.70 -66.29 -12.89
C SER A 523 -11.48 -66.85 -11.50
N LEU A 524 -12.49 -66.80 -10.63
CA LEU A 524 -12.41 -67.35 -9.27
C LEU A 524 -12.41 -68.88 -9.26
N ASP A 525 -13.20 -69.50 -10.15
CA ASP A 525 -13.33 -70.95 -10.28
C ASP A 525 -12.14 -71.57 -11.02
N ASN A 526 -11.51 -70.79 -11.91
CA ASN A 526 -10.32 -71.19 -12.68
C ASN A 526 -8.99 -70.93 -11.95
N ALA A 527 -9.01 -70.33 -10.75
CA ALA A 527 -7.81 -70.08 -9.96
C ALA A 527 -7.29 -71.39 -9.34
N GLU A 528 -5.96 -71.50 -9.11
CA GLU A 528 -5.35 -72.66 -8.43
C GLU A 528 -5.99 -73.00 -7.08
N SER A 529 -6.54 -71.99 -6.40
CA SER A 529 -7.50 -72.17 -5.31
C SER A 529 -8.36 -70.93 -5.13
N PRO A 530 -9.62 -71.07 -4.67
CA PRO A 530 -10.48 -69.92 -4.34
C PRO A 530 -9.83 -68.98 -3.32
N ALA A 531 -9.07 -69.52 -2.35
CA ALA A 531 -8.35 -68.73 -1.35
C ALA A 531 -7.27 -67.85 -1.99
N LYS A 532 -6.49 -68.38 -2.94
CA LYS A 532 -5.46 -67.62 -3.65
C LYS A 532 -6.07 -66.54 -4.56
N GLY A 533 -7.21 -66.82 -5.19
CA GLY A 533 -7.96 -65.82 -5.97
C GLY A 533 -8.51 -64.68 -5.11
N LEU A 534 -9.09 -64.99 -3.94
CA LEU A 534 -9.56 -63.99 -2.97
C LEU A 534 -8.41 -63.19 -2.36
N GLN A 535 -7.28 -63.82 -2.07
CA GLN A 535 -6.09 -63.14 -1.57
C GLN A 535 -5.56 -62.13 -2.59
N GLY A 536 -5.49 -62.50 -3.87
CA GLY A 536 -5.08 -61.57 -4.93
C GLY A 536 -6.01 -60.36 -5.09
N LEU A 537 -7.31 -60.51 -4.83
CA LEU A 537 -8.27 -59.41 -4.81
C LEU A 537 -8.16 -58.50 -3.57
N CYS A 538 -7.58 -58.99 -2.47
CA CYS A 538 -7.32 -58.21 -1.26
C CYS A 538 -5.96 -57.51 -1.29
N GLU A 539 -4.99 -58.06 -2.03
CA GLU A 539 -3.63 -57.50 -2.16
C GLU A 539 -3.52 -56.44 -3.28
N GLY A 540 -4.40 -56.50 -4.28
CA GLY A 540 -4.59 -55.43 -5.27
C GLY A 540 -5.37 -54.27 -4.68
#